data_AF-A0A329ZCU2-F1
#
_entry.id   AF-A0A329ZCU2-F1
#
_cell.length_a   1.000
_cell.length_b   1.000
_cell.length_c   1.000
_cell.angle_alpha   90.00
_cell.angle_beta   90.00
_cell.angle_gamma   90.00
#
_symmetry.space_group_name_H-M   'P 1'
#
loop_
_entity.id
_entity.type
_entity.pdbx_description
1 polymer ?
#
loop_
_entity_poly.entity_id
_entity_poly.type
_entity_poly.pdbx_seq_one_letter_code
_entity_poly.pdbx_strand_id
1 'polypeptide(L)'
;MGLGKACLLAEDSFITQIEYGKMLYENPRGIGCVNCHGERGEGRLIAYYSHKNKDKELKGVRINHLGFQEFLRSLQESKKVMPKYYLTKSEIQAIYKYLQSKKGNKGS
;
A
#
# COMPACT_ATOMS: atom_id res chain seq x y z
N MET A 1 -41.24 -30.76 -15.29
CA MET A 1 -40.11 -30.47 -14.38
C MET A 1 -39.32 -29.31 -14.99
N GLY A 2 -39.65 -28.07 -14.61
CA GLY A 2 -38.99 -26.88 -15.15
C GLY A 2 -37.71 -26.59 -14.37
N LEU A 3 -36.57 -26.64 -15.04
CA LEU A 3 -35.30 -26.13 -14.50
C LEU A 3 -35.38 -24.60 -14.48
N GLY A 4 -35.77 -24.06 -13.31
CA GLY A 4 -35.66 -22.64 -13.01
C GLY A 4 -34.21 -22.22 -13.10
N LYS A 5 -33.89 -21.47 -14.15
CA LYS A 5 -32.57 -20.87 -14.38
C LYS A 5 -32.38 -19.78 -13.32
N ALA A 6 -31.61 -20.08 -12.27
CA ALA A 6 -31.20 -19.08 -11.30
C ALA A 6 -30.34 -18.04 -12.01
N CYS A 7 -30.89 -16.85 -12.20
CA CYS A 7 -30.16 -15.69 -12.69
C CYS A 7 -29.39 -15.10 -11.50
N LEU A 8 -28.06 -15.22 -11.50
CA LEU A 8 -27.20 -14.50 -10.56
C LEU A 8 -27.27 -13.02 -10.96
N LEU A 9 -28.06 -12.24 -10.22
CA LEU A 9 -28.05 -10.79 -10.33
C LEU A 9 -26.75 -10.30 -9.67
N ALA A 10 -25.72 -10.05 -10.47
CA ALA A 10 -24.54 -9.35 -9.99
C ALA A 10 -24.89 -7.85 -9.93
N GLU A 11 -24.84 -7.25 -8.74
CA GLU A 11 -24.79 -5.79 -8.63
C GLU A 11 -23.39 -5.33 -9.03
N ASP A 12 -23.26 -4.66 -10.17
CA ASP A 12 -22.03 -4.00 -10.61
C ASP A 12 -21.71 -2.81 -9.69
N SER A 13 -21.15 -3.10 -8.51
CA SER A 13 -20.59 -2.08 -7.63
C SER A 13 -19.15 -1.79 -8.05
N PHE A 14 -18.93 -0.59 -8.59
CA PHE A 14 -17.58 -0.13 -8.91
C PHE A 14 -16.78 0.09 -7.63
N ILE A 15 -15.51 -0.35 -7.62
CA ILE A 15 -14.62 -0.08 -6.49
C ILE A 15 -14.40 1.43 -6.33
N THR A 16 -14.41 1.91 -5.09
CA THR A 16 -14.08 3.28 -4.76
C THR A 16 -12.58 3.54 -4.95
N GLN A 17 -12.20 4.81 -5.07
CA GLN A 17 -10.78 5.18 -5.16
C GLN A 17 -9.99 4.79 -3.88
N ILE A 18 -10.64 4.74 -2.73
CA ILE A 18 -10.01 4.33 -1.46
C ILE A 18 -9.79 2.81 -1.44
N GLU A 19 -10.76 2.03 -1.92
CA GLU A 19 -10.60 0.57 -2.05
C GLU A 19 -9.53 0.22 -3.08
N TYR A 20 -9.51 0.90 -4.22
CA TYR A 20 -8.45 0.73 -5.20
C TYR A 20 -7.07 1.08 -4.61
N GLY A 21 -6.98 2.19 -3.87
CA GLY A 21 -5.76 2.59 -3.16
C GLY A 21 -5.31 1.56 -2.12
N LYS A 22 -6.26 0.94 -1.40
CA LYS A 22 -5.99 -0.15 -0.45
C LYS A 22 -5.40 -1.36 -1.17
N MET A 23 -6.04 -1.83 -2.24
CA MET A 23 -5.58 -2.98 -3.02
C MET A 23 -4.17 -2.75 -3.55
N LEU A 24 -3.89 -1.56 -4.07
CA LEU A 24 -2.55 -1.18 -4.53
C LEU A 24 -1.54 -1.07 -3.37
N TYR A 25 -1.94 -0.64 -2.18
CA TYR A 25 -1.04 -0.56 -1.04
C TYR A 25 -0.66 -1.96 -0.51
N GLU A 26 -1.61 -2.89 -0.52
CA GLU A 26 -1.44 -4.27 -0.07
C GLU A 26 -0.72 -5.13 -1.11
N ASN A 27 -0.92 -4.86 -2.40
CA ASN A 27 -0.32 -5.64 -3.48
C ASN A 27 -0.18 -4.82 -4.79
N PRO A 28 0.77 -3.88 -4.87
CA PRO A 28 0.95 -3.06 -6.07
C PRO A 28 1.47 -3.90 -7.25
N ARG A 29 2.42 -4.82 -6.98
CA ARG A 29 3.06 -5.76 -7.93
C ARG A 29 3.72 -6.95 -7.20
N GLY A 30 2.95 -7.72 -6.44
CA GLY A 30 3.42 -8.93 -5.74
C GLY A 30 4.06 -8.69 -4.37
N ILE A 31 4.57 -7.49 -4.09
CA ILE A 31 5.13 -7.11 -2.78
C ILE A 31 4.44 -5.87 -2.25
N GLY A 32 3.60 -6.05 -1.24
CA GLY A 32 2.84 -4.99 -0.58
C GLY A 32 3.71 -3.93 0.09
N CYS A 33 3.33 -2.66 -0.06
CA CYS A 33 3.91 -1.54 0.68
C CYS A 33 3.72 -1.73 2.20
N VAL A 34 2.58 -2.32 2.60
CA VAL A 34 2.21 -2.64 3.99
C VAL A 34 3.27 -3.48 4.73
N ASN A 35 3.98 -4.37 4.01
CA ASN A 35 4.98 -5.25 4.59
C ASN A 35 6.23 -4.50 5.05
N CYS A 36 6.47 -3.30 4.51
CA CYS A 36 7.61 -2.45 4.87
C CYS A 36 7.18 -1.20 5.65
N HIS A 37 6.03 -0.63 5.32
CA HIS A 37 5.60 0.67 5.83
C HIS A 37 4.47 0.60 6.86
N GLY A 38 4.00 -0.59 7.22
CA GLY A 38 2.94 -0.77 8.22
C GLY A 38 1.55 -0.55 7.65
N GLU A 39 0.50 -0.84 8.40
CA GLU A 39 -0.89 -0.83 7.91
C GLU A 39 -1.37 0.57 7.54
N ARG A 40 -0.85 1.57 8.24
CA ARG A 40 -1.25 2.96 8.15
C ARG A 40 -0.08 3.84 7.71
N GLY A 41 0.99 3.27 7.17
CA GLY A 41 2.18 4.00 6.74
C GLY A 41 3.03 4.53 7.90
N GLU A 42 2.93 3.94 9.09
CA GLU A 42 3.67 4.28 10.31
C GLU A 42 5.15 3.90 10.29
N GLY A 43 5.55 3.05 9.33
CA GLY A 43 6.86 2.42 9.29
C GLY A 43 6.91 1.19 10.20
N ARG A 44 7.75 0.21 9.87
CA ARG A 44 7.93 -0.98 10.70
C ARG A 44 9.32 -1.57 10.55
N LEU A 45 9.75 -2.30 11.56
CA LEU A 45 10.86 -3.21 11.46
C LEU A 45 10.48 -4.35 10.49
N ILE A 46 11.40 -4.67 9.58
CA ILE A 46 11.26 -5.75 8.60
C ILE A 46 12.08 -6.94 9.06
N ALA A 47 13.35 -6.71 9.42
CA ALA A 47 14.25 -7.77 9.88
C ALA A 47 15.43 -7.20 10.67
N TYR A 48 15.99 -8.05 11.53
CA TYR A 48 17.35 -7.91 12.02
C TYR A 48 18.29 -8.77 11.17
N TYR A 49 19.49 -8.28 10.90
CA TYR A 49 20.51 -9.03 10.17
C TYR A 49 21.92 -8.62 10.61
N SER A 50 22.89 -9.51 10.47
CA SER A 50 24.29 -9.19 10.73
C SER A 50 25.06 -9.00 9.42
N HIS A 51 25.87 -7.95 9.34
CA HIS A 51 26.74 -7.72 8.19
C HIS A 51 28.08 -7.16 8.66
N LYS A 52 29.17 -7.90 8.36
CA LYS A 52 30.54 -7.59 8.83
C LYS A 52 30.62 -7.54 10.37
N ASN A 53 30.04 -8.55 11.04
CA ASN A 53 29.99 -8.69 12.50
C ASN A 53 29.35 -7.48 13.21
N LYS A 54 28.45 -6.77 12.53
CA LYS A 54 27.65 -5.69 13.10
C LYS A 54 26.19 -5.99 12.85
N ASP A 55 25.42 -5.97 13.93
CA ASP A 55 23.98 -6.11 13.87
C ASP A 55 23.34 -4.85 13.28
N LYS A 56 22.36 -5.07 12.42
CA LYS A 56 21.68 -4.05 11.65
C LYS A 56 20.19 -4.32 11.62
N GLU A 57 19.46 -3.22 11.48
CA GLU A 57 18.03 -3.22 11.27
C GLU A 57 17.71 -2.88 9.82
N LEU A 58 16.86 -3.69 9.21
CA LEU A 58 16.13 -3.29 8.03
C LEU A 58 14.75 -2.83 8.47
N LYS A 59 14.44 -1.55 8.22
CA LYS A 59 13.15 -0.94 8.56
C LYS A 59 12.62 -0.12 7.39
N GLY A 60 11.32 -0.20 7.16
CA GLY A 60 10.64 0.77 6.31
C GLY A 60 10.28 2.00 7.12
N VAL A 61 10.44 3.17 6.50
CA VAL A 61 10.22 4.46 7.16
C VAL A 61 8.72 4.80 7.25
N ARG A 62 8.38 5.69 8.17
CA ARG A 62 7.05 6.29 8.23
C ARG A 62 6.81 7.12 6.97
N ILE A 63 5.71 6.87 6.26
CA ILE A 63 5.32 7.56 5.02
C ILE A 63 4.01 8.31 5.13
N ASN A 64 3.20 8.02 6.15
CA ASN A 64 1.91 8.66 6.31
C ASN A 64 2.01 10.15 6.64
N HIS A 65 3.14 10.69 7.10
CA HIS A 65 3.25 12.12 7.40
C HIS A 65 3.54 12.97 6.15
N LEU A 66 3.93 12.35 5.03
CA LEU A 66 4.39 13.03 3.82
C LEU A 66 3.27 13.81 3.13
N GLY A 67 3.62 14.93 2.50
CA GLY A 67 2.76 15.56 1.51
C GLY A 67 2.74 14.75 0.20
N PHE A 68 1.72 14.95 -0.65
CA PHE A 68 1.57 14.16 -1.88
C PHE A 68 2.79 14.25 -2.82
N GLN A 69 3.40 15.43 -2.97
CA GLN A 69 4.58 15.60 -3.84
C GLN A 69 5.80 14.82 -3.32
N GLU A 70 6.02 14.83 -2.01
CA GLU A 70 7.11 14.07 -1.38
C GLU A 70 6.86 12.56 -1.48
N PHE A 71 5.61 12.14 -1.28
CA PHE A 71 5.18 10.76 -1.46
C PHE A 71 5.43 10.28 -2.90
N LEU A 72 5.01 11.06 -3.90
CA LEU A 72 5.24 10.78 -5.31
C LEU A 72 6.74 10.64 -5.62
N ARG A 73 7.54 11.61 -5.17
CA ARG A 73 8.99 11.59 -5.37
C ARG A 73 9.63 10.36 -4.73
N SER A 74 9.19 9.95 -3.54
CA SER A 74 9.75 8.80 -2.83
C SER A 74 9.59 7.48 -3.58
N LEU A 75 8.54 7.35 -4.42
CA LEU A 75 8.29 6.18 -5.26
C LEU A 75 9.08 6.20 -6.59
N GLN A 76 9.57 7.37 -6.99
CA GLN A 76 10.39 7.56 -8.19
C GLN A 76 11.88 7.38 -7.90
N GLU A 77 12.32 7.72 -6.69
CA GLU A 77 13.69 7.54 -6.24
C GLU A 77 14.03 6.07 -6.05
N SER A 78 15.18 5.63 -6.57
CA SER A 78 15.68 4.28 -6.29
C SER A 78 16.13 4.18 -4.81
N LYS A 79 15.60 3.19 -4.10
CA LYS A 79 16.08 2.80 -2.77
C LYS A 79 16.68 1.40 -2.86
N LYS A 80 17.66 1.09 -2.00
CA LYS A 80 18.42 -0.17 -2.06
C LYS A 80 17.56 -1.43 -1.91
N VAL A 81 16.48 -1.35 -1.13
CA VAL A 81 15.64 -2.51 -0.77
C VAL A 81 14.20 -2.37 -1.25
N MET A 82 13.71 -1.12 -1.42
CA MET A 82 12.35 -0.89 -1.89
C MET A 82 12.24 -1.28 -3.37
N PRO A 83 11.30 -2.16 -3.74
CA PRO A 83 11.11 -2.57 -5.12
C PRO A 83 10.53 -1.42 -5.97
N LYS A 84 10.74 -1.50 -7.29
CA LYS A 84 10.13 -0.58 -8.25
C LYS A 84 8.77 -1.13 -8.69
N TYR A 85 7.74 -0.32 -8.57
CA TYR A 85 6.35 -0.74 -8.86
C TYR A 85 5.82 -0.29 -10.23
N TYR A 86 6.47 0.68 -10.89
CA TYR A 86 6.05 1.26 -12.18
C TYR A 86 4.57 1.70 -12.18
N LEU A 87 4.15 2.35 -11.11
CA LEU A 87 2.80 2.87 -10.94
C LEU A 87 2.63 4.20 -11.69
N THR A 88 1.45 4.38 -12.25
CA THR A 88 0.98 5.65 -12.80
C THR A 88 0.74 6.67 -11.69
N LYS A 89 0.71 7.96 -12.04
CA LYS A 89 0.46 9.04 -11.08
C LYS A 89 -0.91 8.90 -10.39
N SER A 90 -1.93 8.40 -11.10
CA SER A 90 -3.28 8.17 -10.55
C SER A 90 -3.30 7.01 -9.54
N GLU A 91 -2.59 5.91 -9.81
CA GLU A 91 -2.41 4.81 -8.86
C GLU A 91 -1.71 5.28 -7.57
N ILE A 92 -0.64 6.07 -7.73
CA ILE A 92 0.08 6.66 -6.59
C ILE A 92 -0.84 7.59 -5.79
N GLN A 93 -1.67 8.37 -6.47
CA GLN A 93 -2.67 9.22 -5.82
C GLN A 93 -3.73 8.42 -5.07
N ALA A 94 -4.17 7.28 -5.60
CA ALA A 94 -5.11 6.38 -4.93
C ALA A 94 -4.51 5.83 -3.62
N ILE A 95 -3.26 5.34 -3.67
CA ILE A 95 -2.53 4.87 -2.49
C ILE A 95 -2.39 5.99 -1.45
N TYR A 96 -1.99 7.19 -1.88
CA TYR A 96 -1.88 8.34 -0.99
C TYR A 96 -3.22 8.65 -0.31
N LYS A 97 -4.31 8.73 -1.07
CA LYS A 97 -5.65 8.99 -0.53
C LYS A 97 -6.08 7.91 0.48
N TYR A 98 -5.78 6.64 0.22
CA TYR A 98 -6.00 5.56 1.16
C TYR A 98 -5.25 5.76 2.49
N LEU A 99 -3.95 6.09 2.44
CA LEU A 99 -3.18 6.36 3.67
C LEU A 99 -3.68 7.59 4.43
N GLN A 100 -4.12 8.63 3.72
CA GLN A 100 -4.71 9.82 4.33
C GLN A 100 -6.07 9.54 4.97
N SER A 101 -6.92 8.69 4.36
CA SER A 101 -8.22 8.34 4.94
C SER A 101 -8.07 7.59 6.26
N LYS A 102 -6.96 6.87 6.46
CA LYS A 102 -6.65 6.22 7.74
C LYS A 102 -6.29 7.21 8.85
N LYS A 103 -5.73 8.39 8.57
CA LYS A 103 -5.27 9.35 9.60
C LYS A 103 -6.35 9.80 10.58
N GLY A 104 -7.61 9.91 10.13
CA GLY A 104 -8.75 10.33 10.94
C GLY A 104 -9.31 9.25 11.87
N ASN A 105 -9.10 7.97 11.56
CA ASN A 105 -9.52 6.86 12.40
C ASN A 105 -8.45 6.57 13.44
N LYS A 106 -8.40 7.37 14.52
CA LYS A 106 -7.81 6.89 15.78
C LYS A 106 -8.63 5.64 16.18
N GLY A 107 -7.93 4.54 16.45
CA GLY A 107 -8.57 3.25 16.73
C GLY A 107 -9.70 3.40 17.74
N SER A 108 -10.87 2.87 17.37
CA SER A 108 -11.85 2.37 18.34
C SER A 108 -11.27 1.17 19.07
#